data_AF-A0A953AAT1-F1
#
_entry.id   AF-A0A953AAT1-F1
#
_cell.length_a   1.000
_cell.length_b   1.000
_cell.length_c   1.000
_cell.angle_alpha   90.00
_cell.angle_beta   90.00
_cell.angle_gamma   90.00
#
_symmetry.space_group_name_H-M   'P 1'
#
loop_
_entity.id
_entity.type
_entity.pdbx_description
1 polymer ?
#
loop_
_entity_poly.entity_id
_entity_poly.type
_entity_poly.pdbx_seq_one_letter_code
_entity_poly.pdbx_strand_id
1 'polypeptide(L)'
;MTHRRFGIWDLVFLLVLLVSPPAAIFNVSQGRYGQAFIALAAFGVGLVALVWSLTREPVVETPRPQRTPHPHRPRRQPQRDAEGRVQDWLAVGILSGFVATAVMTVTFLFGYGIAAVFASSDPDAGSLATWFEALIHNPFTRATQSNLPAAIGLHFVAGIVWAVVYTGLVEPRLHGPGWRRGLIFAIVPWLFSLLVFLPLVGGGILGVALNAGPLPILGNLILHAAYGITLGEVTVAEGLMSEGDQVRDATEPAALSHVQRMIALAVVPGLIIGAIVGLITAPVVAPGFAPATVAVVGAIVGCVAGVLLGSFSWTARGPEGA
;
A
#
# COMPACT_ATOMS: atom_id res chain seq x y z
N MET A 1 18.42 -28.65 1.76
CA MET A 1 17.93 -27.25 1.84
C MET A 1 18.76 -26.41 0.89
N THR A 2 18.26 -26.16 -0.31
CA THR A 2 18.91 -25.31 -1.30
C THR A 2 18.33 -23.90 -1.17
N HIS A 3 19.09 -22.99 -0.57
CA HIS A 3 18.76 -21.56 -0.63
C HIS A 3 18.65 -21.13 -2.09
N ARG A 4 17.45 -20.77 -2.56
CA ARG A 4 17.29 -20.13 -3.86
C ARG A 4 18.02 -18.79 -3.80
N ARG A 5 19.17 -18.70 -4.46
CA ARG A 5 19.97 -17.47 -4.49
C ARG A 5 19.21 -16.46 -5.33
N PHE A 6 18.91 -15.30 -4.72
CA PHE A 6 18.35 -14.15 -5.41
C PHE A 6 19.20 -13.88 -6.66
N GLY A 7 18.60 -14.04 -7.83
CA GLY A 7 19.33 -13.90 -9.08
C GLY A 7 19.57 -12.43 -9.39
N ILE A 8 20.66 -12.14 -10.10
CA ILE A 8 20.85 -10.83 -10.76
C ILE A 8 19.61 -10.46 -11.59
N TRP A 9 18.94 -11.45 -12.18
CA TRP A 9 17.72 -11.26 -12.97
C TRP A 9 16.54 -10.74 -12.16
N ASP A 10 16.29 -11.24 -10.94
CA ASP A 10 15.20 -10.75 -10.09
C ASP A 10 15.40 -9.27 -9.73
N LEU A 11 16.66 -8.87 -9.50
CA LEU A 11 17.06 -7.48 -9.27
C LEU A 11 16.82 -6.58 -10.49
N VAL A 12 17.16 -7.06 -11.68
CA VAL A 12 16.91 -6.35 -12.94
C VAL A 12 15.41 -6.14 -13.15
N PHE A 13 14.58 -7.17 -12.92
CA PHE A 13 13.13 -7.03 -13.08
C PHE A 13 12.52 -6.07 -12.06
N LEU A 14 12.97 -6.11 -10.81
CA LEU A 14 12.56 -5.13 -9.79
C LEU A 14 12.93 -3.70 -10.18
N LEU A 15 14.14 -3.50 -10.71
CA LEU A 15 14.58 -2.18 -11.19
C LEU A 15 13.70 -1.69 -12.36
N VAL A 16 13.40 -2.58 -13.32
CA VAL A 16 12.51 -2.26 -14.44
C VAL A 16 11.11 -1.91 -13.93
N LEU A 17 10.56 -2.69 -13.00
CA LEU A 17 9.26 -2.43 -12.39
C LEU A 17 9.20 -1.10 -11.65
N LEU A 18 10.29 -0.72 -10.98
CA LEU A 18 10.38 0.52 -10.21
C LEU A 18 10.48 1.76 -11.11
N VAL A 19 11.24 1.69 -12.20
CA VAL A 19 11.53 2.84 -13.07
C VAL A 19 10.48 3.05 -14.16
N SER A 20 9.82 1.98 -14.60
CA SER A 20 8.91 2.02 -15.74
C SER A 20 7.66 2.89 -15.55
N PRO A 21 6.94 2.87 -14.41
CA PRO A 21 5.75 3.72 -14.23
C PRO A 21 6.07 5.22 -14.21
N PRO A 22 7.10 5.70 -13.48
CA PRO A 22 7.51 7.11 -13.56
C PRO A 22 7.96 7.53 -14.97
N ALA A 23 8.71 6.67 -15.67
CA ALA A 23 9.13 6.92 -17.04
C ALA A 23 7.94 7.00 -18.00
N ALA A 24 6.92 6.17 -17.81
CA ALA A 24 5.70 6.22 -18.61
C ALA A 24 4.99 7.57 -18.44
N ILE A 25 4.81 8.02 -17.20
CA ILE A 25 4.14 9.29 -16.88
C ILE A 25 4.90 10.48 -17.43
N PHE A 26 6.22 10.52 -17.24
CA PHE A 26 7.06 11.56 -17.80
C PHE A 26 6.90 11.66 -19.32
N ASN A 27 6.88 10.52 -20.02
CA ASN A 27 6.72 10.53 -21.47
C ASN A 27 5.30 10.93 -21.91
N VAL A 28 4.25 10.57 -21.16
CA VAL A 28 2.89 11.07 -21.43
C VAL A 28 2.83 12.59 -21.27
N SER A 29 3.42 13.14 -20.22
CA SER A 29 3.36 14.60 -19.95
C SER A 29 4.13 15.41 -21.00
N GLN A 30 5.15 14.81 -21.64
CA GLN A 30 5.90 15.42 -22.74
C GLN A 30 5.27 15.17 -24.13
N GLY A 31 4.08 14.56 -24.22
CA GLY A 31 3.44 14.20 -25.50
C GLY A 31 4.16 13.08 -26.26
N ARG A 32 5.09 12.36 -25.61
CA ARG A 32 5.89 11.26 -26.19
C ARG A 32 5.20 9.92 -25.97
N TYR A 33 3.99 9.76 -26.52
CA TYR A 33 3.13 8.59 -26.29
C TYR A 33 3.79 7.25 -26.64
N GLY A 34 4.61 7.20 -27.70
CA GLY A 34 5.34 5.98 -28.07
C GLY A 34 6.31 5.51 -26.98
N GLN A 35 7.01 6.43 -26.31
CA GLN A 35 7.93 6.09 -25.24
C GLN A 35 7.21 5.76 -23.94
N ALA A 36 6.08 6.42 -23.69
CA ALA A 36 5.20 6.07 -22.58
C ALA A 36 4.68 4.63 -22.72
N PHE A 37 4.26 4.24 -23.93
CA PHE A 37 3.83 2.88 -24.24
C PHE A 37 4.96 1.86 -24.01
N ILE A 38 6.18 2.15 -24.48
CA ILE A 38 7.34 1.28 -24.26
C ILE A 38 7.62 1.09 -22.77
N ALA A 39 7.57 2.16 -21.97
CA ALA A 39 7.77 2.08 -20.53
C ALA A 39 6.65 1.24 -19.86
N LEU A 40 5.39 1.43 -20.25
CA LEU A 40 4.26 0.60 -19.78
C LEU A 40 4.41 -0.87 -20.18
N ALA A 41 4.86 -1.16 -21.39
CA ALA A 41 5.13 -2.52 -21.85
C ALA A 41 6.29 -3.15 -21.07
N ALA A 42 7.37 -2.40 -20.81
CA ALA A 42 8.48 -2.85 -19.99
C ALA A 42 8.06 -3.16 -18.55
N PHE A 43 7.17 -2.34 -17.97
CA PHE A 43 6.54 -2.63 -16.68
C PHE A 43 5.76 -3.94 -16.73
N GLY A 44 4.90 -4.13 -17.74
CA GLY A 44 4.10 -5.35 -17.91
C GLY A 44 4.97 -6.61 -18.06
N VAL A 45 6.01 -6.55 -18.89
CA VAL A 45 6.96 -7.67 -19.08
C VAL A 45 7.74 -7.93 -17.79
N GLY A 46 8.23 -6.90 -17.11
CA GLY A 46 8.90 -7.03 -15.82
C GLY A 46 7.99 -7.67 -14.75
N LEU A 47 6.70 -7.32 -14.75
CA LEU A 47 5.71 -7.87 -13.83
C LEU A 47 5.46 -9.35 -14.12
N VAL A 48 5.23 -9.71 -15.39
CA VAL A 48 5.02 -11.10 -15.81
C VAL A 48 6.26 -11.95 -15.52
N ALA A 49 7.45 -11.44 -15.83
CA ALA A 49 8.71 -12.13 -15.58
C ALA A 49 8.98 -12.33 -14.08
N LEU A 50 8.70 -11.31 -13.26
CA LEU A 50 8.80 -11.42 -11.81
C LEU A 50 7.80 -12.46 -11.29
N VAL A 51 6.53 -12.36 -11.64
CA VAL A 51 5.48 -13.32 -11.24
C VAL A 51 5.85 -14.74 -11.68
N TRP A 52 6.31 -14.93 -12.91
CA TRP A 52 6.74 -16.23 -13.42
C TRP A 52 7.97 -16.79 -12.71
N SER A 53 8.95 -15.94 -12.41
CA SER A 53 10.13 -16.32 -11.62
C SER A 53 9.71 -16.81 -10.24
N LEU A 54 8.73 -16.13 -9.64
CA LEU A 54 8.22 -16.41 -8.30
C LEU A 54 7.29 -17.63 -8.23
N THR A 55 6.52 -17.94 -9.28
CA THR A 55 5.57 -19.07 -9.31
C THR A 55 6.19 -20.39 -9.75
N ARG A 56 7.43 -20.39 -10.25
CA ARG A 56 8.14 -21.65 -10.50
C ARG A 56 8.45 -22.35 -9.18
N GLU A 57 7.74 -23.46 -8.93
CA GLU A 57 7.97 -24.30 -7.77
C GLU A 57 9.45 -24.76 -7.74
N PRO A 58 10.14 -24.63 -6.60
CA PRO A 58 11.42 -25.28 -6.42
C PRO A 58 11.19 -26.79 -6.48
N VAL A 59 11.98 -27.49 -7.30
CA VAL A 59 11.96 -28.96 -7.40
C VAL A 59 12.17 -29.53 -6.00
N VAL A 60 11.11 -30.11 -5.43
CA VAL A 60 11.10 -30.66 -4.07
C VAL A 60 11.88 -31.97 -4.07
N GLU A 61 13.08 -31.96 -3.51
CA GLU A 61 13.80 -33.18 -3.13
C GLU A 61 13.06 -33.79 -1.92
N THR A 62 12.51 -34.99 -2.06
CA THR A 62 11.68 -35.69 -1.06
C THR A 62 12.47 -36.08 0.21
N PRO A 63 12.20 -35.47 1.39
CA PRO A 63 12.91 -35.83 2.62
C PRO A 63 12.12 -36.80 3.52
N ARG A 64 12.91 -37.69 4.13
CA ARG A 64 12.62 -38.91 4.92
C ARG A 64 11.61 -38.79 6.08
N PRO A 65 11.07 -39.94 6.56
CA PRO A 65 10.02 -39.98 7.58
C PRO A 65 10.42 -39.43 8.95
N GLN A 66 9.55 -38.53 9.41
CA GLN A 66 9.04 -38.21 10.75
C GLN A 66 9.86 -38.51 12.02
N ARG A 67 9.91 -37.47 12.86
CA ARG A 67 10.04 -37.60 14.32
C ARG A 67 8.84 -36.94 14.99
N THR A 68 8.15 -37.69 15.84
CA THR A 68 7.14 -37.22 16.79
C THR A 68 7.82 -36.53 17.98
N PRO A 69 7.40 -35.31 18.36
CA PRO A 69 7.02 -35.13 19.75
C PRO A 69 5.90 -34.11 20.04
N HIS A 70 5.28 -34.33 21.21
CA HIS A 70 4.14 -33.66 21.85
C HIS A 70 4.43 -32.27 22.49
N PRO A 71 3.58 -31.73 23.40
CA PRO A 71 2.60 -30.69 23.13
C PRO A 71 2.92 -29.45 23.98
N HIS A 72 3.61 -28.49 23.38
CA HIS A 72 3.40 -27.10 23.73
C HIS A 72 2.52 -26.52 22.63
N ARG A 73 1.50 -25.73 22.96
CA ARG A 73 0.81 -24.89 21.96
C ARG A 73 1.65 -23.62 21.85
N PRO A 74 2.68 -23.57 20.97
CA PRO A 74 3.37 -22.32 20.70
C PRO A 74 2.36 -21.31 20.16
N ARG A 75 2.67 -20.04 20.40
CA ARG A 75 2.03 -18.89 19.78
C ARG A 75 1.92 -19.18 18.27
N ARG A 76 0.69 -19.29 17.74
CA ARG A 76 0.44 -19.59 16.32
C ARG A 76 1.18 -18.55 15.49
N GLN A 77 2.19 -19.01 14.74
CA GLN A 77 2.87 -18.20 13.73
C GLN A 77 2.31 -18.64 12.39
N PRO A 78 2.06 -17.70 11.46
CA PRO A 78 1.56 -18.02 10.12
C PRO A 78 2.35 -19.18 9.51
N GLN A 79 1.64 -20.13 8.91
CA GLN A 79 2.28 -21.22 8.18
C GLN A 79 3.16 -20.63 7.07
N ARG A 80 4.45 -20.98 7.12
CA ARG A 80 5.44 -20.50 6.18
C ARG A 80 5.79 -21.61 5.19
N ASP A 81 5.97 -21.24 3.93
CA ASP A 81 6.54 -22.14 2.92
C ASP A 81 7.99 -22.51 3.28
N ALA A 82 8.59 -23.41 2.50
CA ALA A 82 9.98 -23.84 2.71
C ALA A 82 10.99 -22.67 2.66
N GLU A 83 10.63 -21.53 2.09
CA GLU A 83 11.44 -20.32 2.00
C GLU A 83 11.17 -19.33 3.16
N GLY A 84 10.26 -19.67 4.07
CA GLY A 84 9.88 -18.79 5.18
C GLY A 84 8.84 -17.74 4.80
N ARG A 85 8.24 -17.80 3.60
CA ARG A 85 7.19 -16.85 3.18
C ARG A 85 5.82 -17.30 3.67
N VAL A 86 4.93 -16.36 3.88
CA VAL A 86 3.51 -16.66 4.15
C VAL A 86 2.93 -17.43 2.96
N GLN A 87 2.07 -18.42 3.21
CA GLN A 87 1.32 -19.05 2.13
C GLN A 87 0.44 -18.01 1.40
N ASP A 88 0.28 -18.14 0.08
CA ASP A 88 -0.43 -17.16 -0.76
C ASP A 88 0.10 -15.71 -0.66
N TRP A 89 1.40 -15.56 -0.36
CA TRP A 89 2.05 -14.27 -0.09
C TRP A 89 1.80 -13.18 -1.16
N LEU A 90 1.56 -13.56 -2.43
CA LEU A 90 1.25 -12.61 -3.50
C LEU A 90 -0.13 -11.99 -3.29
N ALA A 91 -1.15 -12.81 -3.05
CA ALA A 91 -2.51 -12.34 -2.77
C ALA A 91 -2.54 -11.53 -1.47
N VAL A 92 -1.86 -12.03 -0.42
CA VAL A 92 -1.66 -11.32 0.84
C VAL A 92 -0.96 -9.97 0.61
N GLY A 93 0.06 -9.92 -0.24
CA GLY A 93 0.78 -8.69 -0.58
C GLY A 93 -0.08 -7.68 -1.32
N ILE A 94 -0.87 -8.12 -2.30
CA ILE A 94 -1.80 -7.25 -3.03
C ILE A 94 -2.86 -6.66 -2.09
N LEU A 95 -3.50 -7.51 -1.29
CA LEU A 95 -4.53 -7.08 -0.34
C LEU A 95 -3.95 -6.13 0.72
N SER A 96 -2.83 -6.51 1.35
CA SER A 96 -2.17 -5.69 2.36
C SER A 96 -1.70 -4.36 1.77
N GLY A 97 -1.19 -4.35 0.54
CA GLY A 97 -0.78 -3.14 -0.16
C GLY A 97 -1.93 -2.21 -0.49
N PHE A 98 -3.06 -2.75 -0.94
CA PHE A 98 -4.26 -1.97 -1.18
C PHE A 98 -4.74 -1.29 0.12
N VAL A 99 -4.86 -2.05 1.21
CA VAL A 99 -5.31 -1.52 2.52
C VAL A 99 -4.31 -0.47 3.05
N ALA A 100 -3.01 -0.76 3.02
CA ALA A 100 -1.97 0.18 3.46
C ALA A 100 -1.97 1.48 2.65
N THR A 101 -2.17 1.39 1.34
CA THR A 101 -2.23 2.57 0.47
C THR A 101 -3.49 3.40 0.71
N ALA A 102 -4.63 2.74 0.97
CA ALA A 102 -5.85 3.44 1.35
C ALA A 102 -5.68 4.20 2.68
N VAL A 103 -5.05 3.59 3.69
CA VAL A 103 -4.72 4.27 4.97
C VAL A 103 -3.75 5.42 4.75
N MET A 104 -2.71 5.24 3.94
CA MET A 104 -1.77 6.31 3.57
C MET A 104 -2.49 7.45 2.87
N THR A 105 -3.45 7.16 1.98
CA THR A 105 -4.27 8.18 1.30
C THR A 105 -5.10 8.97 2.30
N VAL A 106 -5.77 8.32 3.25
CA VAL A 106 -6.54 9.01 4.30
C VAL A 106 -5.62 9.89 5.16
N THR A 107 -4.42 9.40 5.50
CA THR A 107 -3.42 10.17 6.24
C THR A 107 -2.94 11.39 5.44
N PHE A 108 -2.75 11.23 4.14
CA PHE A 108 -2.42 12.31 3.22
C PHE A 108 -3.53 13.37 3.17
N LEU A 109 -4.78 12.95 3.00
CA LEU A 109 -5.92 13.88 2.96
C LEU A 109 -6.05 14.67 4.27
N PHE A 110 -5.87 14.01 5.41
CA PHE A 110 -5.87 14.65 6.71
C PHE A 110 -4.73 15.67 6.85
N GLY A 111 -3.50 15.28 6.49
CA GLY A 111 -2.34 16.18 6.51
C GLY A 111 -2.48 17.36 5.55
N TYR A 112 -3.05 17.14 4.36
CA TYR A 112 -3.37 18.19 3.40
C TYR A 112 -4.40 19.17 3.96
N GLY A 113 -5.45 18.69 4.63
CA GLY A 113 -6.44 19.53 5.30
C GLY A 113 -5.82 20.42 6.38
N ILE A 114 -4.93 19.88 7.21
CA ILE A 114 -4.17 20.67 8.18
C ILE A 114 -3.34 21.74 7.46
N ALA A 115 -2.59 21.34 6.42
CA ALA A 115 -1.78 22.29 5.67
C ALA A 115 -2.60 23.43 5.06
N ALA A 116 -3.79 23.14 4.53
CA ALA A 116 -4.69 24.14 3.97
C ALA A 116 -5.22 25.15 5.02
N VAL A 117 -5.41 24.72 6.27
CA VAL A 117 -5.85 25.63 7.36
C VAL A 117 -4.73 26.59 7.78
N PHE A 118 -3.48 26.13 7.76
CA PHE A 118 -2.33 26.93 8.22
C PHE A 118 -1.60 27.67 7.10
N ALA A 119 -1.91 27.38 5.84
CA ALA A 119 -1.34 28.05 4.69
C ALA A 119 -1.77 29.53 4.65
N SER A 120 -0.83 30.40 4.33
CA SER A 120 -1.09 31.83 4.11
C SER A 120 -0.21 32.38 3.00
N SER A 121 -0.82 33.21 2.14
CA SER A 121 -0.15 33.96 1.08
C SER A 121 0.16 35.41 1.46
N ASP A 122 -0.11 35.80 2.71
CA ASP A 122 0.21 37.13 3.24
C ASP A 122 1.74 37.34 3.24
N PRO A 123 2.26 38.44 2.65
CA PRO A 123 3.68 38.76 2.70
C PRO A 123 4.28 38.85 4.11
N ASP A 124 3.45 39.18 5.11
CA ASP A 124 3.86 39.31 6.52
C ASP A 124 3.65 38.00 7.32
N ALA A 125 3.25 36.90 6.66
CA ALA A 125 3.06 35.62 7.30
C ALA A 125 4.38 35.01 7.82
N GLY A 126 4.31 34.37 8.99
CA GLY A 126 5.46 33.64 9.55
C GLY A 126 5.90 32.46 8.67
N SER A 127 7.16 32.04 8.82
CA SER A 127 7.79 30.99 7.99
C SER A 127 7.01 29.68 7.93
N LEU A 128 6.32 29.30 9.01
CA LEU A 128 5.55 28.07 9.03
C LEU A 128 4.32 28.14 8.10
N ALA A 129 3.63 29.28 8.07
CA ALA A 129 2.46 29.48 7.22
C ALA A 129 2.85 29.55 5.74
N THR A 130 3.98 30.20 5.43
CA THR A 130 4.54 30.23 4.07
C THR A 130 5.04 28.86 3.62
N TRP A 131 5.58 28.03 4.54
CA TRP A 131 5.93 26.64 4.23
C TRP A 131 4.70 25.79 3.91
N PHE A 132 3.62 25.92 4.68
CA PHE A 132 2.37 25.21 4.37
C PHE A 132 1.77 25.66 3.04
N GLU A 133 1.80 26.96 2.76
CA GLU A 133 1.39 27.52 1.47
C GLU A 133 2.19 26.90 0.32
N ALA A 134 3.53 26.89 0.42
CA ALA A 134 4.40 26.28 -0.58
C ALA A 134 4.21 24.75 -0.71
N LEU A 135 3.85 24.07 0.38
CA LEU A 135 3.60 22.63 0.39
C LEU A 135 2.34 22.22 -0.39
N ILE A 136 1.28 23.05 -0.35
CA ILE A 136 0.02 22.76 -1.05
C ILE A 136 -0.06 23.45 -2.41
N HIS A 137 0.69 24.54 -2.63
CA HIS A 137 0.77 25.28 -3.90
C HIS A 137 2.14 25.11 -4.56
N ASN A 138 2.35 23.98 -5.25
CA ASN A 138 3.59 23.71 -5.98
C ASN A 138 3.33 23.01 -7.32
N PRO A 139 4.35 22.84 -8.18
CA PRO A 139 4.19 22.17 -9.47
C PRO A 139 3.61 20.76 -9.35
N PHE A 140 3.97 20.01 -8.29
CA PHE A 140 3.51 18.65 -8.10
C PHE A 140 2.01 18.58 -7.75
N THR A 141 1.53 19.43 -6.84
CA THR A 141 0.09 19.48 -6.50
C THR A 141 -0.74 19.95 -7.68
N ARG A 142 -0.27 20.92 -8.47
CA ARG A 142 -0.94 21.35 -9.71
C ARG A 142 -0.99 20.24 -10.76
N ALA A 143 0.11 19.52 -10.98
CA ALA A 143 0.14 18.37 -11.89
C ALA A 143 -0.83 17.28 -11.43
N THR A 144 -0.86 16.99 -10.13
CA THR A 144 -1.78 16.03 -9.52
C THR A 144 -3.25 16.44 -9.71
N GLN A 145 -3.58 17.72 -9.51
CA GLN A 145 -4.93 18.23 -9.72
C GLN A 145 -5.40 18.12 -11.17
N SER A 146 -4.49 18.31 -12.14
CA SER A 146 -4.83 18.22 -13.57
C SER A 146 -5.17 16.80 -14.04
N ASN A 147 -4.69 15.77 -13.34
CA ASN A 147 -4.94 14.37 -13.67
C ASN A 147 -5.05 13.49 -12.42
N LEU A 148 -5.98 13.87 -11.55
CA LEU A 148 -6.15 13.23 -10.25
C LEU A 148 -6.48 11.72 -10.35
N PRO A 149 -7.30 11.24 -11.31
CA PRO A 149 -7.51 9.80 -11.48
C PRO A 149 -6.21 9.03 -11.78
N ALA A 150 -5.34 9.54 -12.66
CA ALA A 150 -4.07 8.89 -12.95
C ALA A 150 -3.12 8.93 -11.75
N ALA A 151 -3.11 10.04 -11.00
CA ALA A 151 -2.30 10.15 -9.79
C ALA A 151 -2.73 9.15 -8.71
N ILE A 152 -4.04 8.99 -8.50
CA ILE A 152 -4.61 7.98 -7.59
C ILE A 152 -4.26 6.57 -8.07
N GLY A 153 -4.45 6.28 -9.36
CA GLY A 153 -4.12 4.97 -9.93
C GLY A 153 -2.63 4.62 -9.75
N LEU A 154 -1.74 5.56 -10.03
CA LEU A 154 -0.31 5.39 -9.82
C LEU A 154 0.02 5.17 -8.33
N HIS A 155 -0.61 5.93 -7.43
CA HIS A 155 -0.40 5.81 -6.00
C HIS A 155 -0.70 4.39 -5.50
N PHE A 156 -1.85 3.84 -5.90
CA PHE A 156 -2.23 2.47 -5.56
C PHE A 156 -1.33 1.41 -6.22
N VAL A 157 -0.97 1.57 -7.49
CA VAL A 157 -0.05 0.64 -8.16
C VAL A 157 1.30 0.62 -7.46
N ALA A 158 1.88 1.78 -7.16
CA ALA A 158 3.17 1.88 -6.47
C ALA A 158 3.08 1.25 -5.07
N GLY A 159 2.01 1.54 -4.32
CA GLY A 159 1.80 0.96 -2.99
C GLY A 159 1.61 -0.55 -3.01
N ILE A 160 0.93 -1.12 -4.01
CA ILE A 160 0.80 -2.57 -4.18
C ILE A 160 2.15 -3.20 -4.56
N VAL A 161 2.91 -2.59 -5.47
CA VAL A 161 4.25 -3.08 -5.85
C VAL A 161 5.17 -3.17 -4.63
N TRP A 162 5.22 -2.12 -3.81
CA TRP A 162 6.01 -2.14 -2.57
C TRP A 162 5.52 -3.20 -1.57
N ALA A 163 4.22 -3.44 -1.48
CA ALA A 163 3.66 -4.45 -0.59
C ALA A 163 4.00 -5.87 -1.05
N VAL A 164 3.97 -6.15 -2.34
CA VAL A 164 4.40 -7.44 -2.91
C VAL A 164 5.90 -7.66 -2.65
N VAL A 165 6.72 -6.62 -2.82
CA VAL A 165 8.15 -6.67 -2.46
C VAL A 165 8.33 -6.96 -0.96
N TYR A 166 7.55 -6.29 -0.11
CA TYR A 166 7.58 -6.53 1.32
C TYR A 166 7.23 -7.97 1.68
N THR A 167 6.06 -8.46 1.26
CA THR A 167 5.57 -9.79 1.67
C THR A 167 6.41 -10.93 1.10
N GLY A 168 6.84 -10.82 -0.16
CA GLY A 168 7.61 -11.87 -0.81
C GLY A 168 9.07 -11.90 -0.41
N LEU A 169 9.68 -10.73 -0.16
CA LEU A 169 11.14 -10.61 -0.06
C LEU A 169 11.61 -10.14 1.32
N VAL A 170 10.94 -9.18 1.94
CA VAL A 170 11.47 -8.51 3.14
C VAL A 170 10.93 -9.12 4.43
N GLU A 171 9.61 -9.36 4.50
CA GLU A 171 8.92 -9.91 5.66
C GLU A 171 9.58 -11.19 6.22
N PRO A 172 10.01 -12.18 5.39
CA PRO A 172 10.60 -13.42 5.89
C PRO A 172 11.94 -13.21 6.60
N ARG A 173 12.61 -12.08 6.33
CA ARG A 173 13.95 -11.75 6.86
C ARG A 173 13.88 -10.89 8.11
N LEU A 174 12.70 -10.35 8.43
CA LEU A 174 12.51 -9.46 9.56
C LEU A 174 11.86 -10.20 10.73
N HIS A 175 12.44 -10.03 11.91
CA HIS A 175 11.92 -10.59 13.15
C HIS A 175 11.10 -9.56 13.94
N GLY A 176 10.11 -10.03 14.70
CA GLY A 176 9.31 -9.21 15.61
C GLY A 176 7.87 -8.97 15.13
N PRO A 177 7.13 -8.06 15.81
CA PRO A 177 5.72 -7.80 15.51
C PRO A 177 5.53 -7.15 14.14
N GLY A 178 4.34 -7.32 13.54
CA GLY A 178 3.98 -6.83 12.21
C GLY A 178 4.31 -5.35 12.00
N TRP A 179 3.79 -4.49 12.87
CA TRP A 179 4.00 -3.04 12.80
C TRP A 179 5.48 -2.65 12.75
N ARG A 180 6.35 -3.32 13.53
CA ARG A 180 7.78 -3.01 13.59
C ARG A 180 8.46 -3.39 12.28
N ARG A 181 8.13 -4.56 11.73
CA ARG A 181 8.71 -5.04 10.46
C ARG A 181 8.29 -4.15 9.31
N GLY A 182 7.02 -3.77 9.28
CA GLY A 182 6.48 -2.83 8.31
C GLY A 182 7.09 -1.42 8.41
N LEU A 183 7.31 -0.91 9.63
CA LEU A 183 7.97 0.37 9.85
C LEU A 183 9.45 0.37 9.41
N ILE A 184 10.19 -0.71 9.69
CA ILE A 184 11.57 -0.88 9.20
C ILE A 184 11.58 -0.87 7.67
N PHE A 185 10.66 -1.61 7.04
CA PHE A 185 10.56 -1.65 5.59
C PHE A 185 10.23 -0.28 4.99
N ALA A 186 9.31 0.48 5.61
CA ALA A 186 8.86 1.79 5.13
C ALA A 186 9.96 2.85 4.98
N ILE A 187 11.11 2.68 5.65
CA ILE A 187 12.29 3.52 5.46
C ILE A 187 12.73 3.49 3.99
N VAL A 188 12.63 2.35 3.31
CA VAL A 188 13.05 2.19 1.91
C VAL A 188 12.18 3.01 0.94
N PRO A 189 10.84 2.85 0.87
CA PRO A 189 10.00 3.68 0.01
C PRO A 189 10.02 5.15 0.44
N TRP A 190 10.19 5.46 1.73
CA TRP A 190 10.40 6.84 2.19
C TRP A 190 11.66 7.45 1.58
N LEU A 191 12.82 6.79 1.70
CA LEU A 191 14.06 7.28 1.08
C LEU A 191 13.96 7.34 -0.45
N PHE A 192 13.34 6.33 -1.08
CA PHE A 192 13.07 6.34 -2.52
C PHE A 192 12.24 7.57 -2.92
N SER A 193 11.22 7.91 -2.14
CA SER A 193 10.38 9.06 -2.43
C SER A 193 11.15 10.38 -2.33
N LEU A 194 12.04 10.52 -1.36
CA LEU A 194 12.82 11.75 -1.15
C LEU A 194 13.99 11.92 -2.13
N LEU A 195 14.62 10.81 -2.51
CA LEU A 195 15.87 10.80 -3.29
C LEU A 195 15.65 10.54 -4.78
N VAL A 196 14.52 9.94 -5.15
CA VAL A 196 14.21 9.58 -6.55
C VAL A 196 12.94 10.25 -7.01
N PHE A 197 11.82 10.02 -6.32
CA PHE A 197 10.52 10.49 -6.78
C PHE A 197 10.38 12.02 -6.76
N LEU A 198 10.68 12.67 -5.62
CA LEU A 198 10.59 14.13 -5.49
C LEU A 198 11.45 14.88 -6.51
N PRO A 199 12.74 14.55 -6.71
CA PRO A 199 13.53 15.15 -7.78
C PRO A 199 12.90 14.98 -9.16
N LEU A 200 12.40 13.78 -9.47
CA LEU A 200 11.81 13.46 -10.78
C LEU A 200 10.56 14.29 -11.08
N VAL A 201 9.78 14.64 -10.06
CA VAL A 201 8.58 15.49 -10.20
C VAL A 201 8.84 16.98 -9.97
N GLY A 202 10.12 17.39 -9.92
CA GLY A 202 10.52 18.79 -9.78
C GLY A 202 10.53 19.35 -8.35
N GLY A 203 10.39 18.49 -7.34
CA GLY A 203 10.52 18.87 -5.93
C GLY A 203 11.97 18.98 -5.43
N GLY A 204 12.94 18.53 -6.22
CA GLY A 204 14.35 18.49 -5.83
C GLY A 204 14.66 17.43 -4.76
N ILE A 205 15.95 17.27 -4.44
CA ILE A 205 16.40 16.30 -3.41
C ILE A 205 15.85 16.73 -2.05
N LEU A 206 15.23 15.81 -1.30
CA LEU A 206 14.56 16.07 -0.03
C LEU A 206 13.38 17.07 -0.10
N GLY A 207 12.93 17.46 -1.30
CA GLY A 207 11.85 18.43 -1.46
C GLY A 207 12.28 19.90 -1.36
N VAL A 208 13.58 20.21 -1.40
CA VAL A 208 14.08 21.59 -1.23
C VAL A 208 13.56 22.57 -2.28
N ALA A 209 13.31 22.12 -3.51
CA ALA A 209 12.80 23.00 -4.57
C ALA A 209 11.33 23.40 -4.37
N LEU A 210 10.64 22.75 -3.42
CA LEU A 210 9.27 23.12 -3.06
C LEU A 210 9.22 24.36 -2.16
N ASN A 211 10.34 24.81 -1.59
CA ASN A 211 10.40 25.94 -0.64
C ASN A 211 9.49 25.77 0.60
N ALA A 212 9.09 24.53 0.92
CA ALA A 212 8.22 24.19 2.04
C ALA A 212 8.99 23.85 3.33
N GLY A 213 10.23 24.31 3.46
CA GLY A 213 11.09 24.01 4.60
C GLY A 213 11.27 22.49 4.82
N PRO A 214 11.23 21.99 6.08
CA PRO A 214 11.36 20.58 6.40
C PRO A 214 10.05 19.78 6.21
N LEU A 215 8.93 20.43 5.89
CA LEU A 215 7.62 19.78 5.82
C LEU A 215 7.56 18.63 4.80
N PRO A 216 8.17 18.70 3.60
CA PRO A 216 8.19 17.58 2.67
C PRO A 216 8.84 16.33 3.26
N ILE A 217 9.89 16.47 4.08
CA ILE A 217 10.58 15.33 4.70
C ILE A 217 9.70 14.71 5.78
N LEU A 218 9.18 15.55 6.68
CA LEU A 218 8.39 15.13 7.84
C LEU A 218 7.04 14.55 7.44
N GLY A 219 6.30 15.25 6.57
CA GLY A 219 5.01 14.76 6.07
C GLY A 219 5.17 13.42 5.36
N ASN A 220 6.18 13.30 4.51
CA ASN A 220 6.44 12.08 3.76
C ASN A 220 6.88 10.91 4.68
N LEU A 221 7.61 11.18 5.76
CA LEU A 221 7.93 10.19 6.79
C LEU A 221 6.66 9.67 7.47
N ILE A 222 5.74 10.56 7.86
CA ILE A 222 4.47 10.19 8.50
C ILE A 222 3.64 9.31 7.56
N LEU A 223 3.54 9.66 6.29
CA LEU A 223 2.79 8.88 5.30
C LEU A 223 3.35 7.46 5.14
N HIS A 224 4.66 7.34 5.00
CA HIS A 224 5.29 6.02 4.84
C HIS A 224 5.27 5.21 6.13
N ALA A 225 5.34 5.85 7.30
CA ALA A 225 5.16 5.17 8.57
C ALA A 225 3.75 4.57 8.70
N ALA A 226 2.71 5.34 8.35
CA ALA A 226 1.33 4.85 8.33
C ALA A 226 1.17 3.67 7.36
N TYR A 227 1.69 3.81 6.13
CA TYR A 227 1.73 2.72 5.14
C TYR A 227 2.44 1.46 5.69
N GLY A 228 3.64 1.62 6.24
CA GLY A 228 4.45 0.51 6.75
C GLY A 228 3.79 -0.23 7.90
N ILE A 229 3.30 0.50 8.91
CA ILE A 229 2.61 -0.08 10.07
C ILE A 229 1.41 -0.90 9.60
N THR A 230 0.55 -0.32 8.75
CA THR A 230 -0.63 -1.02 8.23
C THR A 230 -0.24 -2.24 7.40
N LEU A 231 0.73 -2.11 6.49
CA LEU A 231 1.21 -3.20 5.66
C LEU A 231 1.69 -4.40 6.51
N GLY A 232 2.51 -4.13 7.54
CA GLY A 232 3.06 -5.16 8.39
C GLY A 232 2.01 -5.86 9.27
N GLU A 233 1.04 -5.11 9.80
CA GLU A 233 -0.07 -5.67 10.58
C GLU A 233 -1.03 -6.49 9.72
N VAL A 234 -1.47 -5.97 8.57
CA VAL A 234 -2.39 -6.68 7.67
C VAL A 234 -1.75 -7.96 7.12
N THR A 235 -0.45 -7.93 6.78
CA THR A 235 0.26 -9.13 6.35
C THR A 235 0.26 -10.23 7.42
N VAL A 236 0.46 -9.86 8.69
CA VAL A 236 0.41 -10.83 9.81
C VAL A 236 -1.01 -11.35 10.02
N ALA A 237 -2.00 -10.46 10.00
CA ALA A 237 -3.40 -10.82 10.18
C ALA A 237 -3.86 -11.82 9.12
N GLU A 238 -3.58 -11.55 7.85
CA GLU A 238 -3.92 -12.44 6.72
C GLU A 238 -3.18 -13.79 6.81
N GLY A 239 -1.90 -13.78 7.19
CA GLY A 239 -1.14 -15.01 7.38
C GLY A 239 -1.70 -15.92 8.47
N LEU A 240 -2.23 -15.35 9.55
CA LEU A 240 -2.90 -16.11 10.62
C LEU A 240 -4.27 -16.64 10.17
N MET A 241 -4.95 -15.95 9.26
CA MET A 241 -6.25 -16.39 8.72
C MET A 241 -6.09 -17.55 7.73
N SER A 242 -5.09 -17.49 6.83
CA SER A 242 -4.80 -18.56 5.85
C SER A 242 -4.44 -19.90 6.53
N GLU A 243 -3.69 -19.86 7.64
CA GLU A 243 -3.36 -21.07 8.42
C GLU A 243 -4.61 -21.75 9.04
N GLY A 244 -5.63 -20.95 9.37
CA GLY A 244 -6.89 -21.44 9.93
C GLY A 244 -7.66 -22.37 8.99
N ASP A 245 -7.42 -22.27 7.68
CA ASP A 245 -8.12 -23.04 6.65
C ASP A 245 -7.50 -24.44 6.42
N GLN A 246 -6.19 -24.61 6.71
CA GLN A 246 -5.48 -25.86 6.41
C GLN A 246 -5.50 -26.91 7.54
N VAL A 247 -5.64 -26.49 8.80
CA VAL A 247 -5.41 -27.38 9.98
C VAL A 247 -6.71 -27.85 10.65
N ARG A 248 -7.90 -27.45 10.19
CA ARG A 248 -9.10 -27.48 11.05
C ARG A 248 -10.18 -28.52 10.71
N ASP A 249 -10.61 -29.14 11.81
CA ASP A 249 -11.81 -29.96 12.02
C ASP A 249 -13.04 -29.29 11.39
N ALA A 250 -13.96 -30.09 10.84
CA ALA A 250 -15.03 -29.64 9.94
C ALA A 250 -16.04 -28.61 10.52
N THR A 251 -15.91 -28.23 11.80
CA THR A 251 -16.84 -27.35 12.54
C THR A 251 -16.35 -25.93 12.79
N GLU A 252 -15.03 -25.66 12.73
CA GLU A 252 -14.46 -24.31 12.84
C GLU A 252 -14.42 -23.42 11.54
N PRO A 253 -14.65 -23.92 10.30
CA PRO A 253 -14.53 -23.08 9.09
C PRO A 253 -15.65 -22.05 8.93
N ALA A 254 -16.80 -22.23 9.60
CA ALA A 254 -17.94 -21.32 9.47
C ALA A 254 -17.67 -19.93 10.07
N ALA A 255 -16.89 -19.83 11.15
CA ALA A 255 -16.65 -18.58 11.86
C ALA A 255 -15.63 -17.66 11.14
N LEU A 256 -14.54 -18.22 10.59
CA LEU A 256 -13.50 -17.45 9.92
C LEU A 256 -13.85 -17.06 8.49
N SER A 257 -14.48 -17.96 7.73
CA SER A 257 -15.08 -17.60 6.43
C SER A 257 -16.11 -16.49 6.59
N HIS A 258 -16.82 -16.43 7.72
CA HIS A 258 -17.71 -15.33 8.04
C HIS A 258 -16.97 -14.01 8.21
N VAL A 259 -15.82 -13.95 8.92
CA VAL A 259 -15.04 -12.71 9.06
C VAL A 259 -14.50 -12.21 7.73
N GLN A 260 -13.93 -13.09 6.90
CA GLN A 260 -13.44 -12.71 5.56
C GLN A 260 -14.57 -12.22 4.67
N ARG A 261 -15.71 -12.94 4.69
CA ARG A 261 -16.90 -12.53 3.96
C ARG A 261 -17.41 -11.20 4.50
N MET A 262 -17.33 -10.92 5.80
CA MET A 262 -17.75 -9.66 6.41
C MET A 262 -16.82 -8.49 6.07
N ILE A 263 -15.50 -8.68 6.04
CA ILE A 263 -14.54 -7.65 5.59
C ILE A 263 -14.76 -7.36 4.11
N ALA A 264 -14.84 -8.40 3.27
CA ALA A 264 -15.13 -8.25 1.84
C ALA A 264 -16.51 -7.61 1.58
N LEU A 265 -17.53 -8.04 2.34
CA LEU A 265 -18.88 -7.46 2.33
C LEU A 265 -18.93 -6.05 2.91
N ALA A 266 -17.93 -5.59 3.65
CA ALA A 266 -17.89 -4.23 4.18
C ALA A 266 -17.10 -3.29 3.26
N VAL A 267 -16.08 -3.79 2.55
CA VAL A 267 -15.31 -3.04 1.55
C VAL A 267 -16.19 -2.56 0.40
N VAL A 268 -16.99 -3.44 -0.20
CA VAL A 268 -17.78 -3.10 -1.39
C VAL A 268 -18.88 -2.06 -1.09
N PRO A 269 -19.74 -2.23 -0.06
CA PRO A 269 -20.69 -1.21 0.33
C PRO A 269 -20.01 0.05 0.86
N GLY A 270 -18.90 -0.09 1.59
CA GLY A 270 -18.10 1.06 2.03
C GLY A 270 -17.66 1.92 0.85
N LEU A 271 -17.13 1.29 -0.20
CA LEU A 271 -16.76 1.97 -1.45
C LEU A 271 -17.95 2.66 -2.11
N ILE A 272 -19.09 1.96 -2.25
CA ILE A 272 -20.29 2.51 -2.90
C ILE A 272 -20.86 3.68 -2.10
N ILE A 273 -21.08 3.48 -0.79
CA ILE A 273 -21.61 4.51 0.12
C ILE A 273 -20.66 5.70 0.16
N GLY A 274 -19.35 5.46 0.26
CA GLY A 274 -18.34 6.49 0.22
C GLY A 274 -18.40 7.34 -1.05
N ALA A 275 -18.51 6.69 -2.22
CA ALA A 275 -18.65 7.40 -3.49
C ALA A 275 -19.92 8.25 -3.56
N ILE A 276 -21.05 7.70 -3.11
CA ILE A 276 -22.34 8.39 -3.07
C ILE A 276 -22.27 9.59 -2.11
N VAL A 277 -21.78 9.41 -0.89
CA VAL A 277 -21.61 10.48 0.09
C VAL A 277 -20.67 11.56 -0.44
N GLY A 278 -19.57 11.16 -1.08
CA GLY A 278 -18.65 12.09 -1.76
C GLY A 278 -19.37 12.92 -2.80
N LEU A 279 -20.15 12.30 -3.69
CA LEU A 279 -20.92 13.00 -4.72
C LEU A 279 -21.98 13.95 -4.14
N ILE A 280 -22.69 13.54 -3.09
CA ILE A 280 -23.72 14.37 -2.44
C ILE A 280 -23.09 15.58 -1.75
N THR A 281 -21.93 15.40 -1.11
CA THR A 281 -21.25 16.46 -0.36
C THR A 281 -20.36 17.34 -1.24
N ALA A 282 -20.06 16.91 -2.47
CA ALA A 282 -19.19 17.61 -3.42
C ALA A 282 -19.49 19.11 -3.60
N PRO A 283 -20.76 19.55 -3.77
CA PRO A 283 -21.06 20.97 -4.00
C PRO A 283 -20.70 21.87 -2.81
N VAL A 284 -20.64 21.29 -1.61
CA VAL A 284 -20.37 22.02 -0.35
C VAL A 284 -18.88 21.95 -0.01
N VAL A 285 -18.28 20.76 -0.11
CA VAL A 285 -16.93 20.49 0.42
C VAL A 285 -15.84 20.64 -0.64
N ALA A 286 -16.19 20.43 -1.91
CA ALA A 286 -15.24 20.46 -3.02
C ALA A 286 -15.84 21.18 -4.25
N PRO A 287 -16.30 22.44 -4.11
CA PRO A 287 -16.87 23.18 -5.23
C PRO A 287 -15.83 23.32 -6.37
N GLY A 288 -16.23 22.98 -7.59
CA GLY A 288 -15.37 23.05 -8.78
C GLY A 288 -14.60 21.78 -9.11
N PHE A 289 -14.59 20.76 -8.25
CA PHE A 289 -14.01 19.46 -8.59
C PHE A 289 -14.94 18.65 -9.51
N ALA A 290 -14.35 17.90 -10.45
CA ALA A 290 -15.12 17.01 -11.31
C ALA A 290 -15.84 15.93 -10.48
N PRO A 291 -17.13 15.62 -10.73
CA PRO A 291 -17.89 14.65 -9.95
C PRO A 291 -17.21 13.29 -9.80
N ALA A 292 -16.59 12.79 -10.88
CA ALA A 292 -15.85 11.53 -10.86
C ALA A 292 -14.68 11.53 -9.86
N THR A 293 -14.02 12.67 -9.68
CA THR A 293 -12.92 12.82 -8.71
C THR A 293 -13.45 12.69 -7.28
N VAL A 294 -14.52 13.40 -6.96
CA VAL A 294 -15.10 13.38 -5.62
C VAL A 294 -15.70 12.00 -5.30
N ALA A 295 -16.27 11.32 -6.30
CA ALA A 295 -16.72 9.94 -6.17
C ALA A 295 -15.56 8.99 -5.84
N VAL A 296 -14.41 9.09 -6.52
CA VAL A 296 -13.25 8.24 -6.27
C VAL A 296 -12.66 8.48 -4.87
N VAL A 297 -12.51 9.74 -4.46
CA VAL A 297 -12.02 10.08 -3.12
C VAL A 297 -12.98 9.56 -2.06
N GLY A 298 -14.28 9.79 -2.24
CA GLY A 298 -15.32 9.27 -1.37
C GLY A 298 -15.28 7.74 -1.28
N ALA A 299 -15.11 7.05 -2.42
CA ALA A 299 -14.97 5.59 -2.48
C ALA A 299 -13.79 5.08 -1.65
N ILE A 300 -12.63 5.73 -1.73
CA ILE A 300 -11.45 5.33 -0.97
C ILE A 300 -11.70 5.50 0.54
N VAL A 301 -12.24 6.65 0.95
CA VAL A 301 -12.56 6.93 2.36
C VAL A 301 -13.60 5.91 2.88
N GLY A 302 -14.64 5.66 2.09
CA GLY A 302 -15.68 4.70 2.43
C GLY A 302 -15.17 3.26 2.49
N CYS A 303 -14.24 2.88 1.61
CA CYS A 303 -13.56 1.58 1.67
C CYS A 303 -12.80 1.40 2.98
N VAL A 304 -12.03 2.40 3.42
CA VAL A 304 -11.30 2.37 4.70
C VAL A 304 -12.28 2.26 5.86
N ALA A 305 -13.35 3.07 5.87
CA ALA A 305 -14.39 2.99 6.89
C ALA A 305 -15.07 1.62 6.92
N GLY A 306 -15.33 1.04 5.75
CA GLY A 306 -15.88 -0.32 5.60
C GLY A 306 -14.97 -1.39 6.22
N VAL A 307 -13.67 -1.36 5.93
CA VAL A 307 -12.69 -2.28 6.54
C VAL A 307 -12.70 -2.15 8.07
N LEU A 308 -12.68 -0.92 8.59
CA LEU A 308 -12.71 -0.67 10.03
C LEU A 308 -14.01 -1.20 10.67
N LEU A 309 -15.17 -0.84 10.13
CA LEU A 309 -16.47 -1.29 10.65
C LEU A 309 -16.63 -2.82 10.57
N GLY A 310 -16.20 -3.43 9.47
CA GLY A 310 -16.18 -4.88 9.30
C GLY A 310 -15.36 -5.55 10.40
N SER A 311 -14.17 -5.02 10.69
CA SER A 311 -13.29 -5.56 11.73
C SER A 311 -13.88 -5.47 13.14
N PHE A 312 -14.61 -4.40 13.48
CA PHE A 312 -15.25 -4.24 14.79
C PHE A 312 -16.54 -5.06 14.96
N SER A 313 -17.30 -5.25 13.88
CA SER A 313 -18.58 -5.98 13.93
C SER A 313 -18.45 -7.43 14.42
N TRP A 314 -17.25 -8.02 14.25
CA TRP A 314 -16.90 -9.33 14.78
C TRP A 314 -16.80 -9.35 16.31
N THR A 315 -16.15 -8.34 16.90
CA THR A 315 -15.89 -8.32 18.36
C THR A 315 -17.16 -8.21 19.21
N ALA A 316 -18.24 -7.68 18.65
CA ALA A 316 -19.50 -7.49 19.35
C ALA A 316 -20.36 -8.77 19.42
N ARG A 317 -20.12 -9.77 18.56
CA ARG A 317 -20.81 -11.07 18.59
C ARG A 317 -19.85 -12.12 19.13
N GLY A 318 -19.69 -12.14 20.46
CA GLY A 318 -18.92 -13.19 21.11
C GLY A 318 -19.46 -14.59 20.79
N PRO A 319 -18.65 -15.65 20.96
CA PRO A 319 -19.00 -17.02 20.60
C PRO A 319 -20.22 -17.61 21.34
N GLU A 320 -20.79 -16.89 22.32
CA GLU A 320 -21.95 -17.33 23.09
C GLU A 320 -23.30 -16.96 22.44
N GLY A 321 -23.30 -16.26 21.29
CA GLY A 321 -24.51 -15.75 20.63
C GLY A 321 -24.89 -16.41 19.30
N ALA A 322 -24.25 -17.53 18.91
CA ALA A 322 -24.47 -18.23 17.64
C ALA A 322 -24.88 -19.68 17.85
#